data_AF-A0A959HQ10-F1
#
_entry.id   AF-A0A959HQ10-F1
#
_cell.length_a   1.000
_cell.length_b   1.000
_cell.length_c   1.000
_cell.angle_alpha   90.00
_cell.angle_beta   90.00
_cell.angle_gamma   90.00
#
_symmetry.space_group_name_H-M   'P 1'
#
loop_
_entity.id
_entity.type
_entity.pdbx_description
1 polymer ?
#
loop_
_entity_poly.entity_id
_entity_poly.type
_entity_poly.pdbx_seq_one_letter_code
_entity_poly.pdbx_strand_id
1 'polypeptide(L)'
;MKKNFTYFLACCLLVTACSKDFRIRRKEDKLIGSWQFEKVYYKRDNALFRDNITDEFDGDVIEFFPNYGAIYDDVSLRATFQGDWQIYADK
;
A
#
# COMPACT_ATOMS: atom_id res chain seq x y z
N MET A 1 -6.63 -27.90 -36.40
CA MET A 1 -5.55 -27.75 -35.39
C MET A 1 -5.56 -26.41 -34.67
N LYS A 2 -5.76 -25.26 -35.34
CA LYS A 2 -5.73 -23.91 -34.72
C LYS A 2 -6.77 -23.71 -33.60
N LYS A 3 -8.00 -24.19 -33.75
CA LYS A 3 -9.07 -24.05 -32.73
C LYS A 3 -8.73 -24.75 -31.40
N ASN A 4 -8.15 -25.95 -31.45
CA ASN A 4 -7.78 -26.70 -30.25
C ASN A 4 -6.65 -26.01 -29.47
N PHE A 5 -5.73 -25.36 -30.18
CA PHE A 5 -4.70 -24.53 -29.57
C PHE A 5 -5.28 -23.31 -28.87
N THR A 6 -6.28 -22.65 -29.47
CA THR A 6 -6.98 -21.52 -28.87
C THR A 6 -7.72 -21.92 -27.58
N TYR A 7 -8.39 -23.07 -27.56
CA TYR A 7 -9.06 -23.57 -26.35
C TYR A 7 -8.07 -23.95 -25.24
N PHE A 8 -6.93 -24.55 -25.61
CA PHE A 8 -5.87 -24.88 -24.66
C PHE A 8 -5.27 -23.61 -24.04
N LEU A 9 -4.97 -22.61 -24.86
CA LEU A 9 -4.44 -21.32 -24.41
C LEU A 9 -5.44 -20.59 -23.50
N ALA A 10 -6.73 -20.58 -23.84
CA ALA A 10 -7.78 -20.00 -23.00
C ALA A 10 -7.89 -20.71 -21.64
N CYS A 11 -7.75 -22.04 -21.62
CA CYS A 11 -7.75 -22.82 -20.38
C CYS A 11 -6.57 -22.47 -19.49
N CYS A 12 -5.35 -22.37 -20.05
CA CYS A 12 -4.15 -21.97 -19.30
C CYS A 12 -4.28 -20.59 -18.65
N LEU A 13 -4.88 -19.61 -19.34
CA LEU A 13 -5.10 -18.26 -18.80
C LEU A 13 -6.09 -18.24 -17.63
N LEU A 14 -7.08 -19.14 -17.62
CA LEU A 14 -8.05 -19.24 -16.52
C LEU A 14 -7.44 -19.80 -15.23
N VAL A 15 -6.41 -20.66 -15.33
CA VAL A 15 -5.75 -21.25 -14.14
C VAL A 15 -4.78 -20.27 -13.47
N THR A 16 -4.17 -19.35 -14.23
CA THR A 16 -3.25 -18.34 -13.68
C THR A 16 -3.95 -17.11 -13.12
N ALA A 17 -5.22 -16.87 -13.49
CA ALA A 17 -5.98 -15.71 -13.00
C ALA A 17 -6.43 -15.83 -11.54
N CYS A 18 -6.46 -17.04 -10.97
CA CYS A 18 -6.90 -17.30 -9.59
C CYS A 18 -5.71 -17.44 -8.62
N SER A 19 -4.86 -16.42 -8.57
CA SER A 19 -3.87 -16.32 -7.50
C SER A 19 -4.60 -15.98 -6.19
N LYS A 20 -4.37 -16.80 -5.15
CA LYS A 20 -4.85 -16.53 -3.78
C LYS A 20 -4.03 -15.45 -3.07
N ASP A 21 -2.99 -14.93 -3.73
CA ASP A 21 -2.02 -14.01 -3.11
C ASP A 21 -2.65 -12.66 -2.75
N PHE A 22 -3.79 -12.33 -3.37
CA PHE A 22 -4.57 -11.12 -3.05
C PHE A 22 -5.62 -11.30 -1.95
N ARG A 23 -5.69 -12.47 -1.29
CA ARG A 23 -6.57 -12.63 -0.12
C ARG A 23 -5.96 -11.88 1.06
N ILE A 24 -6.58 -10.76 1.42
CA ILE A 24 -6.30 -10.00 2.64
C ILE A 24 -6.62 -10.91 3.85
N ARG A 25 -5.60 -11.52 4.47
CA ARG A 25 -5.78 -12.45 5.60
C ARG A 25 -5.63 -11.73 6.94
N ARG A 26 -4.82 -10.66 6.98
CA ARG A 26 -4.57 -9.84 8.17
C ARG A 26 -4.93 -8.39 7.90
N LYS A 27 -5.20 -7.62 8.96
CA LYS A 27 -5.41 -6.16 8.84
C LYS A 27 -4.17 -5.47 8.28
N GLU A 28 -2.98 -5.95 8.66
CA GLU A 28 -1.66 -5.55 8.13
C GLU A 28 -1.59 -5.61 6.60
N ASP A 29 -2.15 -6.67 6.00
CA ASP A 29 -2.09 -6.86 4.54
C ASP A 29 -2.88 -5.76 3.78
N LYS A 30 -3.78 -5.04 4.47
CA LYS A 30 -4.49 -3.88 3.89
C LYS A 30 -3.60 -2.64 3.77
N LEU A 31 -2.54 -2.56 4.57
CA LEU A 31 -1.64 -1.41 4.62
C LEU A 31 -0.58 -1.48 3.51
N ILE A 32 -0.28 -2.67 3.01
CA ILE A 32 0.79 -2.90 2.04
C ILE A 32 0.52 -2.17 0.72
N GLY A 33 1.54 -1.50 0.20
CA GLY A 33 1.50 -0.71 -1.03
C GLY A 33 1.77 0.78 -0.78
N SER A 34 1.63 1.57 -1.83
CA SER A 34 1.89 3.01 -1.81
C SER A 34 0.63 3.82 -1.51
N TRP A 35 0.77 4.79 -0.62
CA TRP A 35 -0.27 5.71 -0.19
C TRP A 35 0.20 7.13 -0.42
N GLN A 36 -0.60 7.92 -1.13
CA GLN A 36 -0.34 9.34 -1.30
C GLN A 36 -1.18 10.12 -0.30
N PHE A 37 -0.52 11.04 0.39
CA PHE A 37 -1.17 11.96 1.30
C PHE A 37 -1.78 13.12 0.50
N GLU A 38 -3.10 13.21 0.51
CA GLU A 38 -3.81 14.38 -0.03
C GLU A 38 -4.12 15.41 1.08
N LYS A 39 -4.44 14.92 2.29
CA LYS A 39 -4.75 15.74 3.48
C LYS A 39 -4.37 14.98 4.74
N VAL A 40 -3.51 15.57 5.57
CA VAL A 40 -3.01 14.96 6.80
C VAL A 40 -3.19 15.92 7.97
N TYR A 41 -3.54 15.39 9.15
CA TYR A 41 -3.54 16.18 10.39
C TYR A 41 -2.53 15.65 11.41
N TYR A 42 -1.76 16.58 11.97
CA TYR A 42 -0.87 16.33 13.09
C TYR A 42 -1.54 16.66 14.44
N LYS A 43 -1.76 15.63 15.27
CA LYS A 43 -1.99 15.84 16.71
C LYS A 43 -0.65 15.67 17.42
N ARG A 44 -0.41 16.51 18.44
CA ARG A 44 0.87 16.73 19.19
C ARG A 44 1.63 15.47 19.66
N ASP A 45 1.00 14.30 19.53
CA ASP A 45 1.34 12.96 19.94
C ASP A 45 1.80 12.04 18.77
N ASN A 46 2.17 12.61 17.62
CA ASN A 46 2.59 11.88 16.40
C ASN A 46 1.51 10.95 15.80
N ALA A 47 0.23 11.17 16.14
CA ALA A 47 -0.88 10.36 15.66
C ALA A 47 -1.60 11.05 14.49
N LEU A 48 -1.78 10.30 13.39
CA LEU A 48 -2.44 10.78 12.16
C LEU A 48 -3.96 10.55 12.26
N PHE A 49 -4.75 11.63 12.25
CA PHE A 49 -6.21 11.58 12.26
C PHE A 49 -6.82 12.47 11.17
N ARG A 50 -8.14 12.38 10.96
CA ARG A 50 -8.85 12.96 9.80
C ARG A 50 -9.12 14.48 9.87
N ASP A 51 -9.13 15.09 11.06
CA ASP A 51 -9.92 16.31 11.29
C ASP A 51 -9.14 17.64 11.45
N ASN A 52 -7.98 17.86 10.82
CA ASN A 52 -7.44 19.22 10.61
C ASN A 52 -6.52 19.24 9.38
N ILE A 53 -6.88 20.06 8.41
CA ILE A 53 -6.34 20.02 7.06
C ILE A 53 -5.13 20.95 7.00
N THR A 54 -3.92 20.40 7.03
CA THR A 54 -2.70 21.12 6.69
C THR A 54 -2.15 20.56 5.38
N ASP A 55 -1.83 21.43 4.42
CA ASP A 55 -1.28 21.04 3.10
C ASP A 55 0.22 20.70 3.16
N GLU A 56 0.79 20.59 4.37
CA GLU A 56 2.23 20.35 4.61
C GLU A 56 2.73 19.02 4.05
N PHE A 57 1.83 18.04 3.92
CA PHE A 57 2.13 16.69 3.43
C PHE A 57 1.47 16.40 2.07
N ASP A 58 0.91 17.43 1.42
CA ASP A 58 0.23 17.25 0.13
C ASP A 58 1.22 16.76 -0.93
N GLY A 59 0.93 15.60 -1.49
CA GLY A 59 1.78 14.96 -2.49
C GLY A 59 2.84 14.02 -1.94
N ASP A 60 3.04 13.97 -0.62
CA ASP A 60 3.95 13.01 -0.03
C ASP A 60 3.44 11.58 -0.21
N VAL A 61 4.37 10.64 -0.31
CA VAL A 61 4.06 9.23 -0.55
C VAL A 61 4.71 8.37 0.51
N ILE A 62 3.95 7.43 1.09
CA ILE A 62 4.50 6.37 1.93
C ILE A 62 4.19 5.00 1.33
N GLU A 63 5.21 4.15 1.20
CA GLU A 63 5.08 2.76 0.77
C GLU A 63 5.37 1.82 1.94
N PHE A 64 4.41 0.93 2.24
CA PHE A 64 4.55 -0.10 3.26
C PHE A 64 4.85 -1.46 2.62
N PHE A 65 5.97 -2.07 3.04
CA PHE A 65 6.40 -3.36 2.53
C PHE A 65 5.98 -4.51 3.45
N PRO A 66 5.78 -5.73 2.90
CA PRO A 66 5.39 -6.91 3.68
C PRO A 66 6.41 -7.35 4.75
N ASN A 67 7.65 -6.88 4.65
CA ASN A 67 8.74 -7.18 5.58
C ASN A 67 8.81 -6.19 6.76
N TYR A 68 7.76 -5.39 6.97
CA TYR A 68 7.71 -4.30 7.97
C TYR A 68 8.61 -3.11 7.68
N GLY A 69 9.27 -3.05 6.52
CA GLY A 69 9.94 -1.84 6.06
C GLY A 69 8.96 -0.81 5.49
N ALA A 70 9.32 0.47 5.54
CA ALA A 70 8.60 1.55 4.89
C ALA A 70 9.57 2.54 4.23
N ILE A 71 9.12 3.15 3.14
CA ILE A 71 9.79 4.27 2.47
C ILE A 71 8.82 5.44 2.43
N TYR A 72 9.29 6.63 2.78
CA TYR A 72 8.53 7.88 2.76
C TYR A 72 9.24 8.90 1.88
N ASP A 73 8.55 9.38 0.86
CA ASP A 73 9.01 10.43 -0.04
C ASP A 73 8.35 11.75 0.32
N ASP A 74 9.17 12.71 0.76
CA ASP A 74 8.77 14.08 1.08
C ASP A 74 9.02 14.98 -0.15
N VAL A 75 7.94 15.46 -0.75
CA VAL A 75 7.99 16.27 -1.96
C VAL A 75 8.54 17.66 -1.66
N SER A 76 8.24 18.21 -0.49
CA SER A 76 8.66 19.55 -0.07
C SER A 76 10.16 19.63 0.17
N LEU A 77 10.73 18.60 0.79
CA LEU A 77 12.15 18.48 1.10
C LEU A 77 12.96 17.85 -0.04
N ARG A 78 12.28 17.23 -1.02
CA ARG A 78 12.89 16.42 -2.09
C ARG A 78 13.81 15.35 -1.51
N ALA A 79 13.33 14.69 -0.47
CA ALA A 79 14.10 13.71 0.29
C ALA A 79 13.29 12.43 0.47
N THR A 80 14.01 11.32 0.55
CA THR A 80 13.44 10.00 0.81
C THR A 80 13.96 9.50 2.15
N PHE A 81 13.06 9.01 2.99
CA PHE A 81 13.34 8.45 4.30
C PHE A 81 12.98 6.96 4.32
N GLN A 82 13.83 6.14 4.92
CA GLN A 82 13.60 4.71 5.10
C GLN A 82 13.45 4.39 6.58
N GLY A 83 12.52 3.53 6.92
CA GLY A 83 12.29 3.08 8.29
C GLY A 83 11.50 1.78 8.35
N ASP A 84 11.01 1.48 9.54
CA ASP A 84 10.16 0.31 9.82
C ASP A 84 8.77 0.77 10.29
N TRP A 85 7.75 -0.06 10.09
CA TRP A 85 6.38 0.20 10.53
C TRP A 85 5.83 -0.94 11.39
N GLN A 86 4.88 -0.61 12.26
CA GLN A 86 4.20 -1.55 13.15
C GLN A 86 2.77 -1.08 13.42
N ILE A 87 1.85 -2.02 13.63
CA ILE A 87 0.48 -1.74 14.03
C ILE A 87 0.32 -2.11 15.51
N TYR A 88 -0.03 -1.13 16.33
CA TYR A 88 -0.46 -1.36 17.70
C TYR A 88 -1.98 -1.54 17.70
N ALA A 89 -2.46 -2.66 18.22
CA ALA A 89 -3.88 -2.81 18.55
C ALA A 89 -4.10 -2.23 19.95
N ASP A 90 -4.84 -1.13 20.05
CA ASP A 90 -5.35 -0.68 21.34
C ASP A 90 -6.25 -1.78 21.93
N LYS A 91 -6.04 -2.09 23.22
CA LYS A 91 -6.80 -3.10 23.97
C LYS A 91 -8.19 -2.62 24.32
#